data_AF-A0A7X0NP71-F1
#
_entry.id   AF-A0A7X0NP71-F1
#
_cell.length_a   1.000
_cell.length_b   1.000
_cell.length_c   1.000
_cell.angle_alpha   90.00
_cell.angle_beta   90.00
_cell.angle_gamma   90.00
#
_symmetry.space_group_name_H-M   'P 1'
#
loop_
_entity.id
_entity.type
_entity.pdbx_description
1 polymer ?
#
loop_
_entity_poly.entity_id
_entity_poly.type
_entity_poly.pdbx_seq_one_letter_code
_entity_poly.pdbx_strand_id
1 'polypeptide(L)'
;MLNRTYSFVADCLGNNAIGQGEGPLVFKSNTDERWYMFIDEYGGRGYVPFTTTDLNTRQWSPVSSYTMPGRPRHGTVLPITQAEYDRLLQHWG
;
A
#
# COMPACT_ATOMS: atom_id res chain seq x y z
N MET A 1 -21.70 14.09 -5.02
CA MET A 1 -20.80 15.19 -5.47
C MET A 1 -19.45 14.97 -4.83
N LEU A 2 -18.36 14.98 -5.61
CA LEU A 2 -17.01 14.90 -5.04
C LEU A 2 -16.65 16.25 -4.41
N ASN A 3 -16.19 16.24 -3.16
CA ASN A 3 -15.64 17.42 -2.51
C ASN A 3 -14.34 17.81 -3.24
N ARG A 4 -14.24 19.07 -3.68
CA ARG A 4 -13.07 19.61 -4.41
C ARG A 4 -12.11 20.38 -3.51
N THR A 5 -12.45 20.56 -2.24
CA THR A 5 -11.59 21.20 -1.26
C THR A 5 -10.65 20.14 -0.72
N TYR A 6 -9.37 20.27 -1.08
CA TYR A 6 -8.28 19.46 -0.54
C TYR A 6 -7.19 20.41 -0.04
N SER A 7 -6.48 19.99 1.00
CA SER A 7 -5.28 20.66 1.49
C SER A 7 -4.08 19.74 1.30
N PHE A 8 -2.90 20.34 1.18
CA PHE A 8 -1.65 19.60 1.22
C PHE A 8 -1.44 19.01 2.62
N VAL A 9 -1.08 17.73 2.69
CA VAL A 9 -0.74 17.03 3.95
C VAL A 9 0.77 16.84 4.05
N ALA A 10 1.38 16.21 3.05
CA ALA A 10 2.80 15.90 3.03
C ALA A 10 3.33 15.60 1.63
N ASP A 11 4.65 15.76 1.45
CA ASP A 11 5.43 15.35 0.28
C ASP A 11 6.57 14.40 0.67
N CYS A 12 7.36 13.96 -0.30
CA CYS A 12 8.55 13.12 -0.14
C CYS A 12 8.35 11.92 0.81
N LEU A 13 7.17 11.28 0.75
CA LEU A 13 6.91 10.05 1.49
C LEU A 13 7.80 8.93 0.94
N GLY A 14 8.41 8.16 1.83
CA GLY A 14 9.40 7.14 1.48
C GLY A 14 10.83 7.63 1.36
N ASN A 15 11.09 8.94 1.49
CA ASN A 15 12.45 9.47 1.52
C ASN A 15 13.29 8.79 2.62
N ASN A 16 14.56 8.51 2.33
CA ASN A 16 15.50 7.72 3.15
C ASN A 16 15.18 6.22 3.31
N ALA A 17 14.05 5.72 2.79
CA ALA A 17 13.69 4.30 2.83
C ALA A 17 13.76 3.60 1.45
N ILE A 18 13.64 4.38 0.37
CA ILE A 18 13.77 3.94 -1.02
C ILE A 18 14.71 4.86 -1.79
N GLY A 19 15.42 4.32 -2.78
CA GLY A 19 16.30 5.11 -3.66
C GLY A 19 15.54 5.86 -4.76
N GLN A 20 14.46 5.25 -5.24
CA GLN A 20 13.60 5.76 -6.30
C GLN A 20 12.21 5.15 -6.14
N GLY A 21 11.15 5.88 -6.48
CA GLY A 21 9.78 5.42 -6.24
C GLY A 21 8.83 5.86 -7.34
N GLU A 22 7.91 4.96 -7.69
CA GLU A 22 6.76 5.23 -8.55
C GLU A 22 5.51 4.48 -8.05
N GLY A 23 4.36 4.78 -8.66
CA GLY A 23 3.13 4.02 -8.47
C GLY A 23 2.72 3.75 -7.01
N PRO A 24 2.65 4.77 -6.12
CA PRO A 24 2.21 4.55 -4.76
C PRO A 24 0.74 4.13 -4.74
N LEU A 25 0.41 3.12 -3.95
CA LEU A 25 -0.98 2.72 -3.69
C LEU A 25 -1.24 2.69 -2.18
N VAL A 26 -2.36 3.26 -1.76
CA VAL A 26 -2.79 3.30 -0.36
C VAL A 26 -4.04 2.46 -0.21
N PHE A 27 -4.05 1.57 0.77
CA PHE A 27 -5.20 0.73 1.09
C PHE A 27 -5.34 0.55 2.60
N LYS A 28 -6.58 0.38 3.06
CA LYS A 28 -6.88 0.11 4.47
C LYS A 28 -6.69 -1.37 4.76
N SER A 29 -6.21 -1.69 5.96
CA SER A 29 -6.22 -3.06 6.48
C SER A 29 -7.64 -3.59 6.64
N ASN A 30 -7.81 -4.90 6.41
CA ASN A 30 -9.09 -5.57 6.66
C ASN A 30 -9.33 -5.87 8.16
N THR A 31 -8.30 -5.78 9.01
CA THR A 31 -8.35 -6.27 10.39
C THR A 31 -8.17 -5.21 11.47
N ASP A 32 -7.60 -4.06 11.14
CA ASP A 32 -7.29 -3.00 12.10
C ASP A 32 -7.43 -1.59 11.50
N GLU A 33 -7.47 -0.57 12.35
CA GLU A 33 -7.51 0.84 11.94
C GLU A 33 -6.11 1.30 11.49
N ARG A 34 -5.68 0.75 10.37
CA ARG A 34 -4.35 0.94 9.80
C ARG A 34 -4.43 1.03 8.29
N TRP A 35 -3.51 1.80 7.73
CA TRP A 35 -3.33 1.92 6.30
C TRP A 35 -1.93 1.48 5.94
N TYR A 36 -1.84 0.88 4.75
CA TYR A 36 -0.59 0.52 4.13
C TYR A 36 -0.44 1.33 2.85
N MET A 37 0.79 1.77 2.60
CA MET A 37 1.18 2.38 1.34
C MET A 37 2.30 1.54 0.75
N PHE A 38 2.10 1.01 -0.46
CA PHE A 38 3.17 0.34 -1.17
C PHE A 38 3.70 1.29 -2.24
N ILE A 39 5.02 1.49 -2.26
CA ILE A 39 5.71 2.29 -3.28
C ILE A 39 6.55 1.35 -4.13
N ASP A 40 6.40 1.37 -5.46
CA ASP A 40 7.22 0.56 -6.35
C ASP A 40 8.62 1.18 -6.44
N GLU A 41 9.61 0.51 -5.86
CA GLU A 41 11.01 0.86 -6.05
C GLU A 41 11.48 0.31 -7.40
N TYR A 42 11.20 1.06 -8.46
CA TYR A 42 11.53 0.68 -9.84
C TYR A 42 13.03 0.47 -10.01
N GLY A 43 13.43 -0.58 -10.75
CA GLY A 43 14.83 -1.02 -10.83
C GLY A 43 15.40 -1.64 -9.53
N GLY A 44 14.74 -1.45 -8.39
CA GLY A 44 15.11 -1.99 -7.09
C GLY A 44 14.28 -3.20 -6.68
N ARG A 45 13.86 -3.24 -5.42
CA ARG A 45 13.26 -4.41 -4.76
C ARG A 45 11.91 -4.85 -5.34
N GLY A 46 11.14 -3.95 -5.92
CA GLY A 46 9.69 -4.14 -6.09
C GLY A 46 8.95 -3.20 -5.14
N TYR A 47 7.74 -3.58 -4.76
CA TYR A 47 7.02 -2.85 -3.72
C TYR A 47 7.77 -2.82 -2.38
N VAL A 48 7.86 -1.61 -1.82
CA VAL A 48 8.31 -1.34 -0.45
C VAL A 48 7.10 -0.85 0.36
N PRO A 49 6.66 -1.61 1.37
CA PRO A 49 5.52 -1.27 2.20
C PRO A 49 5.85 -0.29 3.32
N PHE A 50 4.94 0.65 3.53
CA PHE A 50 4.90 1.60 4.62
C PHE A 50 3.54 1.49 5.33
N THR A 51 3.46 1.94 6.58
CA THR A 51 2.21 1.95 7.34
C THR A 51 2.00 3.24 8.13
N THR A 52 0.73 3.57 8.34
CA THR A 52 0.27 4.63 9.25
C THR A 52 -1.04 4.24 9.93
N THR A 53 -1.34 4.90 11.04
CA THR A 53 -2.66 4.92 11.69
C THR A 53 -3.35 6.28 11.57
N ASP A 54 -2.73 7.25 10.89
CA ASP A 54 -3.31 8.58 10.67
C ASP A 54 -2.92 9.14 9.29
N LEU A 55 -3.92 9.20 8.39
CA LEU A 55 -3.77 9.71 7.03
C LEU A 55 -3.59 11.23 6.95
N ASN A 56 -3.86 11.98 8.03
CA ASN A 56 -3.76 13.43 8.06
C ASN A 56 -2.35 13.92 8.44
N THR A 57 -1.38 13.01 8.51
CA THR A 57 0.00 13.31 8.92
C THR A 57 1.01 12.84 7.88
N ARG A 58 2.26 13.28 8.05
CA ARG A 58 3.42 12.79 7.29
C ARG A 58 3.98 11.46 7.83
N GLN A 59 3.39 10.88 8.89
CA GLN A 59 3.97 9.74 9.57
C GLN A 59 3.68 8.43 8.84
N TRP A 60 4.60 8.03 7.97
CA TRP A 60 4.61 6.73 7.31
C TRP A 60 5.88 5.99 7.69
N SER A 61 5.73 4.87 8.38
CA SER A 61 6.86 4.04 8.82
C SER A 61 7.08 2.89 7.85
N PRO A 62 8.32 2.61 7.39
CA PRO A 62 8.61 1.40 6.64
C PRO A 62 8.23 0.15 7.44
N VAL A 63 7.64 -0.84 6.78
CA VAL A 63 7.40 -2.15 7.41
C VAL A 63 8.70 -2.96 7.33
N SER A 64 9.21 -3.36 8.50
CA SER A 64 10.55 -3.95 8.63
C SER A 64 10.66 -5.39 8.13
N SER A 65 9.55 -6.14 8.09
CA SER A 65 9.50 -7.52 7.63
C SER A 65 8.25 -7.77 6.79
N TYR A 66 8.45 -8.20 5.56
CA TYR A 66 7.39 -8.52 4.61
C TYR A 66 7.90 -9.48 3.54
N THR A 67 6.99 -10.28 2.98
CA THR A 67 7.28 -11.16 1.85
C THR A 67 6.30 -10.84 0.73
N MET A 68 6.82 -10.69 -0.49
CA MET A 68 6.00 -10.52 -1.69
C MET A 68 6.24 -11.69 -2.64
N PRO A 69 5.22 -12.14 -3.39
CA PRO A 69 5.40 -13.15 -4.43
C PRO A 69 6.22 -12.55 -5.58
N GLY A 70 7.47 -13.01 -5.75
CA GLY A 70 8.36 -12.55 -6.80
C GLY A 70 8.76 -11.07 -6.64
N ARG A 71 8.53 -10.26 -7.68
CA ARG A 71 8.89 -8.83 -7.73
C ARG A 71 7.72 -8.01 -8.26
N PRO A 72 6.61 -7.87 -7.51
CA PRO A 72 5.44 -7.14 -7.97
C PRO A 72 5.79 -5.68 -8.24
N ARG A 73 5.11 -5.11 -9.22
CA ARG A 73 5.27 -3.76 -9.75
C ARG A 73 3.93 -3.03 -9.76
N HIS A 74 3.95 -1.77 -10.20
CA HIS A 74 2.78 -0.89 -10.27
C HIS A 74 1.47 -1.62 -10.62
N GLY A 75 0.57 -1.70 -9.64
CA GLY A 75 -0.74 -2.31 -9.67
C GLY A 75 -1.61 -1.76 -8.52
N THR A 76 -2.52 -2.59 -8.01
CA THR A 76 -3.44 -2.20 -6.92
C THR A 76 -3.70 -3.36 -5.98
N VAL A 77 -4.13 -3.05 -4.75
CA VAL A 77 -4.64 -4.02 -3.78
C VAL A 77 -6.16 -3.90 -3.77
N LEU A 78 -6.82 -4.96 -4.21
CA LEU A 78 -8.28 -5.05 -4.17
C LEU A 78 -8.70 -5.82 -2.91
N PRO A 79 -9.40 -5.20 -1.95
CA PRO A 79 -10.00 -5.95 -0.86
C PRO A 79 -11.11 -6.84 -1.41
N ILE A 80 -11.15 -8.08 -0.95
CA ILE A 80 -12.21 -9.03 -1.23
C ILE A 80 -12.86 -9.47 0.08
N THR A 81 -14.12 -9.87 0.01
CA THR A 81 -14.84 -10.48 1.12
C THR A 81 -14.36 -11.91 1.36
N GLN A 82 -14.63 -12.44 2.56
CA GLN A 82 -14.34 -13.85 2.86
C GLN A 82 -15.05 -14.79 1.88
N ALA A 83 -16.31 -14.52 1.55
CA ALA A 83 -17.06 -15.34 0.60
C ALA A 83 -16.45 -15.34 -0.82
N GLU A 84 -15.89 -14.21 -1.27
CA GLU A 84 -15.18 -14.14 -2.55
C GLU A 84 -13.85 -14.90 -2.51
N TYR A 85 -13.11 -14.78 -1.40
CA TYR A 85 -11.89 -15.55 -1.19
C TYR A 85 -12.18 -17.06 -1.22
N ASP A 86 -13.17 -17.52 -0.46
CA ASP A 86 -13.55 -18.94 -0.39
C ASP A 86 -13.96 -19.47 -1.77
N ARG A 87 -14.70 -18.67 -2.55
CA ARG A 87 -15.09 -19.02 -3.92
C ARG A 87 -13.88 -19.14 -4.86
N LEU A 88 -12.89 -18.26 -4.74
CA LEU A 88 -11.66 -18.35 -5.54
C LEU A 88 -10.83 -19.58 -5.15
N LEU A 89 -10.70 -19.84 -3.85
CA LEU A 89 -9.96 -20.99 -3.33
C LEU A 89 -10.62 -22.30 -3.75
N GLN A 90 -11.95 -22.42 -3.69
CA GLN A 90 -12.66 -23.62 -4.14
C GLN A 90 -12.44 -23.91 -5.64
N HIS A 91 -12.27 -22.87 -6.47
CA HIS A 91 -12.15 -23.02 -7.91
C HIS A 91 -10.70 -23.20 -8.38
N TRP A 92 -9.72 -22.57 -7.71
CA TRP A 92 -8.31 -22.49 -8.15
C TRP A 92 -7.27 -22.97 -7.12
N GLY A 93 -7.68 -23.28 -5.89
CA GLY A 93 -6.80 -23.74 -4.81
C GLY A 93 -6.56 -25.24 -4.82
#